data_AF-A0A966HQ95-F1
#
_entry.id   AF-A0A966HQ95-F1
#
_cell.length_a   1.000
_cell.length_b   1.000
_cell.length_c   1.000
_cell.angle_alpha   90.00
_cell.angle_beta   90.00
_cell.angle_gamma   90.00
#
_symmetry.space_group_name_H-M   'P 1'
#
loop_
_entity.id
_entity.type
_entity.pdbx_description
1 polymer ?
#
loop_
_entity_poly.entity_id
_entity_poly.type
_entity_poly.pdbx_seq_one_letter_code
_entity_poly.pdbx_strand_id
1 'polypeptide(L)' 'DPIAMYLNDIFTVTANLAGLPAISLPIKYNKDGLPLALQLFGKSFDEQTLLNTAYSIEQQVNFKSQVKDWWM' A
#
# COMPACT_ATOMS: atom_id res chain seq x y z
N ASP A 1 -7.27 8.27 -19.56
CA ASP A 1 -8.52 7.51 -19.54
C ASP A 1 -9.14 7.63 -18.14
N PRO A 2 -10.26 8.34 -17.97
CA PRO A 2 -10.85 8.63 -16.67
C PRO A 2 -11.34 7.40 -15.91
N ILE A 3 -11.63 6.28 -16.59
CA ILE A 3 -12.07 5.04 -15.95
C ILE A 3 -10.90 4.36 -15.22
N ALA A 4 -9.70 4.42 -15.79
CA ALA A 4 -8.48 3.89 -15.15
C ALA A 4 -8.11 4.68 -13.89
N MET A 5 -8.38 6.00 -13.86
CA MET A 5 -8.20 6.82 -12.66
C MET A 5 -9.19 6.43 -11.55
N TYR A 6 -10.43 6.12 -11.92
CA TYR A 6 -11.47 5.69 -10.97
C TYR A 6 -11.15 4.33 -10.33
N LEU A 7 -10.60 3.39 -11.11
CA LEU A 7 -10.18 2.06 -10.62
C LEU A 7 -9.06 2.12 -9.57
N ASN A 8 -8.17 3.12 -9.65
CA ASN A 8 -7.12 3.31 -8.65
C ASN A 8 -7.68 3.74 -7.29
N ASP A 9 -8.78 4.50 -7.26
CA ASP A 9 -9.40 4.97 -6.03
C ASP A 9 -10.30 3.93 -5.35
N ILE A 10 -10.78 2.91 -6.08
CA ILE A 10 -11.67 1.88 -5.51
C ILE A 10 -11.00 1.15 -4.32
N PHE A 11 -9.69 0.93 -4.37
CA PHE A 11 -8.96 0.20 -3.34
C PHE A 11 -8.53 1.05 -2.14
N THR A 12 -8.73 2.36 -2.18
CA THR A 12 -8.35 3.29 -1.09
C THR A 12 -9.57 4.01 -0.51
N VAL A 13 -10.58 4.29 -1.32
CA VAL A 13 -11.81 5.01 -0.93
C VAL A 13 -12.64 4.22 0.08
N THR A 14 -12.59 2.89 0.06
CA THR A 14 -13.32 2.03 1.02
C THR A 14 -12.85 2.23 2.46
N ALA A 15 -11.55 2.43 2.72
CA ALA A 15 -11.05 2.79 4.05
C ALA A 15 -11.57 4.16 4.50
N ASN A 16 -11.46 5.15 3.61
CA ASN A 16 -11.85 6.53 3.90
C ASN A 16 -13.35 6.65 4.24
N LEU A 17 -14.20 5.92 3.50
CA LEU A 17 -15.64 5.90 3.75
C LEU A 17 -16.02 5.08 5.00
N ALA A 18 -15.30 4.00 5.29
CA ALA A 18 -15.57 3.15 6.44
C ALA A 18 -14.90 3.63 7.74
N GLY A 19 -14.01 4.64 7.68
CA GLY A 19 -13.25 5.14 8.83
C GLY A 19 -12.30 4.08 9.42
N LEU A 20 -11.83 3.14 8.59
CA LEU A 20 -10.97 2.04 9.02
C LEU A 20 -9.49 2.42 8.83
N PRO A 21 -8.60 2.00 9.75
CA PRO A 21 -7.17 2.18 9.54
C PRO A 21 -6.72 1.36 8.32
N ALA A 22 -5.87 1.93 7.49
CA ALA A 22 -5.36 1.27 6.31
C ALA A 22 -3.90 1.66 6.03
N ILE A 23 -3.15 0.76 5.41
CA ILE A 23 -1.74 0.95 5.07
C ILE A 23 -1.43 0.33 3.71
N SER A 24 -0.61 1.03 2.92
CA SER A 24 -0.09 0.56 1.63
C SER A 24 1.40 0.24 1.78
N LEU A 25 1.77 -1.02 1.54
CA LEU A 25 3.15 -1.51 1.67
C LEU A 25 3.72 -1.89 0.30
N PRO A 26 4.86 -1.34 -0.15
CA PRO A 26 5.49 -1.77 -1.39
C PRO A 26 6.05 -3.19 -1.25
N ILE A 27 5.69 -4.09 -2.18
CA ILE A 27 6.05 -5.51 -2.10
C ILE A 27 6.99 -5.99 -3.20
N LYS A 28 6.91 -5.43 -4.40
CA LYS A 28 7.74 -5.90 -5.53
C LYS A 28 7.72 -4.91 -6.68
N TYR A 29 8.63 -5.07 -7.61
CA TYR A 29 8.48 -4.53 -8.95
C TYR A 29 7.77 -5.55 -9.87
N ASN A 30 6.93 -5.05 -10.78
CA ASN A 30 6.40 -5.87 -11.86
C ASN A 30 7.48 -6.11 -12.95
N LYS A 31 7.13 -6.81 -14.03
CA LYS A 31 8.06 -7.11 -15.15
C LYS A 31 8.54 -5.85 -15.88
N ASP A 32 7.75 -4.78 -15.81
CA ASP A 32 8.01 -3.50 -16.47
C ASP A 32 8.74 -2.50 -15.55
N GLY A 33 9.16 -2.93 -14.35
CA GLY A 33 9.87 -2.09 -13.39
C GLY A 33 9.01 -1.12 -12.58
N LEU A 34 7.68 -1.27 -12.60
CA LEU A 34 6.75 -0.46 -11.80
C LEU A 34 6.58 -1.04 -10.39
N PRO A 35 6.58 -0.20 -9.33
CA PRO A 35 6.37 -0.67 -7.97
C PRO A 35 4.93 -1.15 -7.77
N LEU A 36 4.79 -2.32 -7.15
CA LEU A 36 3.54 -2.92 -6.72
C LEU A 36 3.44 -2.80 -5.21
N ALA A 37 2.27 -2.37 -4.73
CA ALA A 37 1.97 -2.27 -3.31
C ALA A 37 0.83 -3.20 -2.89
N LEU A 38 0.84 -3.62 -1.63
CA LEU A 38 -0.19 -4.37 -0.96
C LEU A 38 -0.95 -3.42 -0.02
N GLN A 39 -2.27 -3.33 -0.21
CA GLN A 39 -3.15 -2.57 0.66
C GLN A 39 -3.70 -3.48 1.78
N LEU A 40 -3.53 -3.07 3.02
CA LEU A 40 -4.07 -3.75 4.20
C LEU A 40 -5.08 -2.83 4.90
N PHE A 41 -6.17 -3.42 5.39
CA PHE A 41 -7.18 -2.74 6.21
C PHE A 41 -7.22 -3.39 7.59
N GLY A 42 -7.17 -2.57 8.63
CA GLY A 42 -7.32 -3.00 10.02
C GLY A 42 -8.78 -2.88 10.49
N LYS A 43 -9.03 -3.39 11.70
CA LYS A 43 -10.28 -3.14 12.41
C LYS A 43 -10.31 -1.70 12.92
N SER A 44 -11.51 -1.18 13.17
CA SER A 44 -11.68 0.15 13.77
C SER A 44 -10.89 0.27 15.08
N PHE A 45 -10.07 1.31 15.21
CA PHE A 45 -9.18 1.58 16.36
C PHE A 45 -8.16 0.48 16.70
N ASP A 46 -7.77 -0.34 15.73
CA ASP A 46 -6.78 -1.43 15.90
C ASP A 46 -5.53 -1.23 15.02
N GLU A 47 -4.94 -0.03 15.09
CA GLU A 47 -3.76 0.35 14.32
C GLU A 47 -2.53 -0.51 14.69
N GLN A 48 -2.41 -0.92 15.96
CA GLN A 48 -1.27 -1.71 16.42
C GLN A 48 -1.18 -3.06 15.70
N THR A 49 -2.31 -3.76 15.54
CA THR A 49 -2.36 -5.04 14.81
C THR A 49 -2.03 -4.83 13.34
N LEU A 50 -2.54 -3.76 12.74
CA LEU A 50 -2.26 -3.40 11.35
C LEU A 50 -0.76 -3.13 11.13
N LEU A 51 -0.14 -2.33 12.01
CA LEU A 51 1.28 -2.00 11.95
C LEU A 51 2.18 -3.22 12.18
N ASN A 52 1.85 -4.07 13.16
CA ASN A 52 2.60 -5.31 13.42
C ASN A 52 2.56 -6.25 12.20
N THR A 53 1.40 -6.35 11.56
CA THR A 53 1.21 -7.16 10.35
C THR A 53 2.01 -6.59 9.19
N ALA A 54 1.91 -5.29 8.95
CA ALA A 54 2.66 -4.60 7.90
C ALA A 54 4.17 -4.75 8.10
N TYR A 55 4.66 -4.59 9.33
CA TYR A 55 6.07 -4.79 9.67
C TYR A 55 6.53 -6.23 9.42
N SER A 56 5.73 -7.23 9.81
CA SER A 56 6.08 -8.63 9.55
C SER A 56 6.19 -8.92 8.05
N ILE A 57 5.30 -8.37 7.24
CA ILE A 57 5.34 -8.50 5.78
C ILE A 57 6.57 -7.77 5.22
N GLU A 58 6.86 -6.55 5.66
CA GLU A 58 8.03 -5.77 5.24
C GLU A 58 9.33 -6.56 5.44
N GLN A 59 9.51 -7.18 6.60
CA GLN A 59 10.70 -7.98 6.93
C GLN A 59 10.86 -9.19 6.01
N GLN A 60 9.77 -9.83 5.59
CA GLN A 60 9.81 -10.98 4.69
C GLN A 60 10.06 -10.57 3.23
N VAL A 61 9.46 -9.45 2.83
CA VAL A 61 9.52 -8.94 1.46
C VAL A 61 10.89 -8.31 1.18
N ASN A 62 11.48 -7.61 2.15
CA ASN A 62 12.76 -6.90 2.02
C ASN A 62 12.81 -6.02 0.75
N PHE A 63 11.74 -5.25 0.53
CA PHE A 63 11.61 -4.39 -0.65
C PHE A 63 12.69 -3.32 -0.63
N LYS A 64 13.45 -3.20 -1.73
CA LYS A 64 14.45 -2.14 -1.90
C LYS A 64 13.99 -1.15 -2.95
N SER A 65 13.81 0.10 -2.53
CA SER A 65 13.50 1.19 -3.46
C SER A 65 14.65 1.41 -4.44
N GLN A 66 14.33 1.44 -5.73
CA GLN A 66 15.25 1.79 -6.81
C GLN A 66 15.23 3.30 -7.12
N VAL A 67 14.36 4.07 -6.47
CA VAL A 67 14.28 5.53 -6.65
C VAL A 67 15.47 6.16 -5.92
N LYS A 68 16.45 6.64 -6.68
CA LYS A 68 17.64 7.31 -6.14
C LYS A 68 17.41 8.79 -5.84
N ASP A 69 16.63 9.48 -6.66
CA ASP A 69 16.33 10.90 -6.51
C ASP A 69 14.87 11.15 -6.91
N TRP A 70 14.00 11.48 -5.95
CA TRP A 70 12.59 11.80 -6.25
C TRP A 70 12.34 13.28 -6.55
N TRP A 71 13.36 14.13 -6.37
CA TRP A 71 13.24 15.60 -6.35
C TRP A 71 14.22 16.35 -7.27
N MET A 72 14.86 15.67 -8.22
CA MET A 72 15.73 16.30 -9.22
C MET A 72 15.03 16.52 -10.55
#